data_AF-A0A3A6TTR0-F1
#
_entry.id   AF-A0A3A6TTR0-F1
#
_cell.length_a   1.000
_cell.length_b   1.000
_cell.length_c   1.000
_cell.angle_alpha   90.00
_cell.angle_beta   90.00
_cell.angle_gamma   90.00
#
_symmetry.space_group_name_H-M   'P 1'
#
loop_
_entity.id
_entity.type
_entity.pdbx_description
1 polymer ?
#
loop_
_entity_poly.entity_id
_entity_poly.type
_entity_poly.pdbx_seq_one_letter_code
_entity_poly.pdbx_strand_id
1 'polypeptide(L)'
;MLSRQILCLILSLPLQTSCKTNESVQLVDSFSASNIGKPSAAQVTSYQTQILLNNDNSDTSLDHMPKWRNWWYMKFEGIPTNRNYRLVINDLFEKQNPGWQHPYTPVYSYDKRHWKRFEPNEVSQQQDTTNTQIKFSVTMSKTFTQKSVWIARFYPYTNDDLNLFYKRLLSQNPNLKTNGYFVKSALAWSPTHNLPIDMITITNPAIAPNHKKRIWIQARSRASDSGSSFVAEGIISWLLDETNNDASNILDNFIIHIVPMQNVDGVFDGNYLLNSRTQNLDNLWYPQGSNPLFLSDGAPKENLIINSKIRELLDQPGKFNMAINLHSAQTQQQTRAFFYPHFGKKSHRYTSQQTNLWNNSIRFVNSVREHYGKFGSQYLIEPNPRDGGKGFSYNSSLESWWWKNFHDQVTAITLNTTNDHAGFQPEYVTPDRLRKLGGALMLGILEYNHLPTIDNSLEPALTVTNSAND
;
A
#
# COMPACT_ATOMS: atom_id res chain seq x y z
N MET A 1 -16.05 64.43 26.35
CA MET A 1 -14.80 64.31 25.57
C MET A 1 -14.20 62.94 25.82
N LEU A 2 -13.67 62.31 24.76
CA LEU A 2 -13.19 60.92 24.63
C LEU A 2 -14.28 59.83 24.46
N SER A 3 -14.71 59.66 23.20
CA SER A 3 -15.37 58.45 22.69
C SER A 3 -14.38 57.68 21.80
N ARG A 4 -14.24 56.38 22.08
CA ARG A 4 -13.42 55.42 21.33
C ARG A 4 -13.95 55.27 19.89
N GLN A 5 -13.06 55.41 18.90
CA GLN A 5 -13.33 54.99 17.53
C GLN A 5 -13.03 53.48 17.40
N ILE A 6 -14.04 52.71 17.01
CA ILE A 6 -13.90 51.33 16.54
C ILE A 6 -13.82 51.40 15.01
N LEU A 7 -12.67 51.04 14.47
CA LEU A 7 -12.43 50.92 13.04
C LEU A 7 -12.90 49.51 12.60
N CYS A 8 -14.08 49.42 11.97
CA CYS A 8 -14.50 48.19 11.29
C CYS A 8 -13.73 48.04 9.98
N LEU A 9 -12.77 47.10 9.94
CA LEU A 9 -12.23 46.59 8.68
C LEU A 9 -13.30 45.71 8.01
N ILE A 10 -13.77 46.15 6.84
CA ILE A 10 -14.60 45.35 5.95
C ILE A 10 -13.70 44.30 5.29
N LEU A 11 -13.75 43.06 5.78
CA LEU A 11 -13.23 41.89 5.07
C LEU A 11 -14.22 41.52 3.95
N SER A 12 -13.81 41.80 2.72
CA SER A 12 -14.47 41.32 1.50
C SER A 12 -14.39 39.79 1.42
N LEU A 13 -15.48 39.11 1.74
CA LEU A 13 -15.69 37.70 1.44
C LEU A 13 -16.00 37.56 -0.06
N PRO A 14 -15.35 36.65 -0.81
CA PRO A 14 -15.83 36.28 -2.13
C PRO A 14 -17.15 35.50 -1.97
N LEU A 15 -18.24 36.08 -2.49
CA LEU A 15 -19.51 35.37 -2.64
C LEU A 15 -19.32 34.19 -3.58
N GLN A 16 -19.38 32.96 -3.05
CA GLN A 16 -19.65 31.79 -3.86
C GLN A 16 -21.11 31.84 -4.32
N THR A 17 -21.33 32.14 -5.59
CA THR A 17 -22.63 31.97 -6.24
C THR A 17 -22.88 30.49 -6.49
N SER A 18 -23.36 29.77 -5.47
CA SER A 18 -23.99 28.46 -5.65
C SER A 18 -25.42 28.68 -6.13
N CYS A 19 -25.63 28.68 -7.45
CA CYS A 19 -26.97 28.54 -8.02
C CYS A 19 -27.36 27.07 -7.90
N LYS A 20 -28.01 26.70 -6.80
CA LYS A 20 -28.54 25.35 -6.58
C LYS A 20 -29.77 25.13 -7.47
N THR A 21 -29.60 24.35 -8.53
CA THR A 21 -30.70 23.63 -9.15
C THR A 21 -30.93 22.33 -8.37
N ASN A 22 -32.19 22.08 -8.00
CA ASN A 22 -32.62 20.83 -7.36
C ASN A 22 -32.24 19.64 -8.25
N GLU A 23 -31.51 18.66 -7.71
CA GLU A 23 -31.00 17.43 -8.37
C GLU A 23 -29.71 17.53 -9.23
N SER A 24 -28.73 18.36 -8.84
CA SER A 24 -27.38 18.21 -9.40
C SER A 24 -26.57 17.18 -8.60
N VAL A 25 -26.10 16.13 -9.29
CA VAL A 25 -25.06 15.24 -8.75
C VAL A 25 -23.77 16.05 -8.62
N GLN A 26 -23.06 15.90 -7.50
CA GLN A 26 -21.81 16.61 -7.23
C GLN A 26 -20.68 15.61 -6.97
N LEU A 27 -19.52 15.89 -7.56
CA LEU A 27 -18.27 15.24 -7.22
C LEU A 27 -17.61 16.03 -6.08
N VAL A 28 -17.22 15.34 -5.03
CA VAL A 28 -16.45 15.88 -3.91
C VAL A 28 -15.08 15.20 -3.91
N ASP A 29 -14.03 15.99 -3.84
CA ASP A 29 -12.63 15.58 -3.85
C ASP A 29 -11.83 16.16 -2.66
N SER A 30 -12.47 16.92 -1.77
CA SER A 30 -11.84 17.54 -0.58
C SER A 30 -11.61 16.55 0.58
N PHE A 31 -10.95 15.42 0.30
CA PHE A 31 -10.55 14.43 1.31
C PHE A 31 -9.27 13.67 0.91
N SER A 32 -8.58 13.11 1.90
CA SER A 32 -7.32 12.36 1.71
C SER A 32 -7.46 11.20 0.71
N ALA A 33 -6.47 11.06 -0.14
CA ALA A 33 -6.39 10.07 -1.21
C ALA A 33 -7.43 10.19 -2.32
N SER A 34 -8.24 11.26 -2.34
CA SER A 34 -9.17 11.48 -3.43
C SER A 34 -8.42 11.73 -4.75
N ASN A 35 -9.00 11.28 -5.85
CA ASN A 35 -8.54 11.63 -7.19
C ASN A 35 -9.71 11.48 -8.15
N ILE A 36 -10.15 12.61 -8.70
CA ILE A 36 -11.27 12.72 -9.66
C ILE A 36 -10.79 12.86 -11.12
N GLY A 37 -9.50 12.66 -11.37
CA GLY A 37 -8.89 12.88 -12.68
C GLY A 37 -8.82 14.37 -13.05
N LYS A 38 -8.97 14.70 -14.34
CA LYS A 38 -8.96 16.06 -14.89
C LYS A 38 -10.32 16.72 -14.66
N PRO A 39 -10.51 17.62 -13.69
CA PRO A 39 -11.83 18.14 -13.35
C PRO A 39 -12.45 18.94 -14.50
N SER A 40 -11.62 19.64 -15.29
CA SER A 40 -12.03 20.37 -16.50
C SER A 40 -12.58 19.49 -17.62
N ALA A 41 -12.33 18.18 -17.58
CA ALA A 41 -12.84 17.20 -18.54
C ALA A 41 -13.97 16.34 -17.96
N ALA A 42 -14.39 16.58 -16.71
CA ALA A 42 -15.47 15.86 -16.08
C ALA A 42 -16.83 16.33 -16.65
N GLN A 43 -17.67 15.38 -17.01
CA GLN A 43 -19.05 15.63 -17.42
C GLN A 43 -19.97 15.00 -16.38
N VAL A 44 -20.73 15.82 -15.67
CA VAL A 44 -21.63 15.37 -14.60
C VAL A 44 -23.06 15.77 -14.96
N THR A 45 -23.94 14.77 -15.09
CA THR A 45 -25.37 14.94 -15.32
C THR A 45 -26.17 14.21 -14.24
N SER A 46 -27.50 14.34 -14.29
CA SER A 46 -28.42 13.64 -13.38
C SER A 46 -28.49 12.12 -13.58
N TYR A 47 -27.91 11.58 -14.66
CA TYR A 47 -27.94 10.15 -15.00
C TYR A 47 -26.56 9.55 -15.28
N GLN A 48 -25.54 10.38 -15.53
CA GLN A 48 -24.20 9.91 -15.84
C GLN A 48 -23.13 10.86 -15.32
N THR A 49 -22.02 10.29 -14.88
CA THR A 49 -20.74 10.99 -14.78
C THR A 49 -19.71 10.34 -15.70
N GLN A 50 -18.91 11.15 -16.37
CA GLN A 50 -17.75 10.72 -17.12
C GLN A 50 -16.53 11.54 -16.71
N ILE A 51 -15.43 10.87 -16.38
CA ILE A 51 -14.15 11.54 -16.07
C ILE A 51 -13.04 11.04 -16.99
N LEU A 52 -11.97 11.81 -17.05
CA LEU A 52 -10.71 11.45 -17.67
C LEU A 52 -9.62 11.48 -16.59
N LEU A 53 -8.91 10.38 -16.38
CA LEU A 53 -7.83 10.33 -15.38
C LEU A 53 -6.72 11.34 -15.68
N ASN A 54 -6.04 11.78 -14.62
CA ASN A 54 -4.93 12.70 -14.70
C ASN A 54 -3.64 12.08 -14.18
N ASN A 55 -2.54 12.74 -14.48
CA ASN A 55 -1.22 12.42 -13.96
C ASN A 55 -1.13 12.63 -12.45
N ASP A 56 -0.24 11.87 -11.78
CA ASP A 56 0.17 12.15 -10.40
C ASP A 56 0.60 13.61 -10.32
N ASN A 57 0.14 14.33 -9.29
CA ASN A 57 0.35 15.76 -9.10
C ASN A 57 -0.12 16.66 -10.26
N SER A 58 -0.97 16.15 -11.16
CA SER A 58 -1.36 16.83 -12.41
C SER A 58 -0.19 17.24 -13.31
N ASP A 59 0.97 16.62 -13.16
CA ASP A 59 2.20 17.03 -13.84
C ASP A 59 2.26 16.47 -15.27
N THR A 60 2.29 17.37 -16.25
CA THR A 60 2.24 17.05 -17.69
C THR A 60 3.57 16.53 -18.23
N SER A 61 4.70 16.73 -17.53
CA SER A 61 6.00 16.16 -17.96
C SER A 61 5.98 14.63 -18.03
N LEU A 62 4.96 14.05 -17.41
CA LEU A 62 4.79 12.63 -17.24
C LEU A 62 3.90 12.01 -18.32
N ASP A 63 3.37 12.81 -19.25
CA ASP A 63 2.54 12.32 -20.37
C ASP A 63 3.29 11.33 -21.27
N HIS A 64 4.62 11.45 -21.35
CA HIS A 64 5.49 10.57 -22.14
C HIS A 64 5.96 9.31 -21.37
N MET A 65 5.77 9.26 -20.06
CA MET A 65 6.08 8.07 -19.28
C MET A 65 4.98 7.02 -19.49
N PRO A 66 5.28 5.72 -19.31
CA PRO A 66 4.22 4.73 -19.25
C PRO A 66 3.21 5.20 -18.21
N LYS A 67 1.94 5.36 -18.60
CA LYS A 67 0.92 5.69 -17.60
C LYS A 67 0.71 4.46 -16.75
N TRP A 68 1.55 4.34 -15.73
CA TRP A 68 1.30 3.42 -14.66
C TRP A 68 0.17 3.93 -13.76
N ARG A 69 -0.28 5.18 -13.97
CA ARG A 69 -1.18 5.95 -13.10
C ARG A 69 -2.61 5.69 -13.38
N ASN A 70 -3.29 5.26 -12.34
CA ASN A 70 -4.57 4.63 -12.53
C ASN A 70 -5.45 4.75 -11.28
N TRP A 71 -4.94 5.33 -10.19
CA TRP A 71 -5.71 5.52 -8.96
C TRP A 71 -6.80 6.55 -9.16
N TRP A 72 -7.98 6.23 -8.64
CA TRP A 72 -9.09 7.16 -8.53
C TRP A 72 -9.93 6.78 -7.32
N TYR A 73 -10.40 7.80 -6.62
CA TYR A 73 -11.22 7.67 -5.43
C TYR A 73 -12.03 8.95 -5.26
N MET A 74 -13.35 8.82 -5.29
CA MET A 74 -14.25 9.96 -5.40
C MET A 74 -15.44 9.79 -4.47
N LYS A 75 -16.03 10.92 -4.08
CA LYS A 75 -17.32 10.94 -3.41
C LYS A 75 -18.34 11.61 -4.32
N PHE A 76 -19.51 10.98 -4.43
CA PHE A 76 -20.68 11.52 -5.08
C PHE A 76 -21.70 11.96 -4.03
N GLU A 77 -22.26 13.15 -4.22
CA GLU A 77 -23.40 13.66 -3.46
C GLU A 77 -24.59 13.88 -4.39
N GLY A 78 -25.79 13.59 -3.92
CA GLY A 78 -27.03 13.78 -4.69
C GLY A 78 -27.24 12.75 -5.81
N ILE A 79 -26.54 11.61 -5.79
CA ILE A 79 -26.75 10.54 -6.79
C ILE A 79 -28.19 10.01 -6.69
N PRO A 80 -28.89 9.79 -7.81
CA PRO A 80 -30.27 9.28 -7.76
C PRO A 80 -30.31 7.85 -7.22
N THR A 81 -31.32 7.56 -6.38
CA THR A 81 -31.48 6.25 -5.72
C THR A 81 -32.61 5.40 -6.30
N ASN A 82 -33.35 5.93 -7.27
CA ASN A 82 -34.52 5.29 -7.88
C ASN A 82 -34.30 4.89 -9.35
N ARG A 83 -33.07 5.02 -9.85
CA ARG A 83 -32.68 4.69 -11.23
C ARG A 83 -31.21 4.35 -11.30
N ASN A 84 -30.82 3.66 -12.37
CA ASN A 84 -29.41 3.42 -12.66
C ASN A 84 -28.69 4.74 -12.91
N TYR A 85 -27.53 4.88 -12.29
CA TYR A 85 -26.56 5.92 -12.56
C TYR A 85 -25.35 5.32 -13.25
N ARG A 86 -24.88 5.96 -14.32
CA ARG A 86 -23.75 5.49 -15.11
C ARG A 86 -22.49 6.29 -14.76
N LEU A 87 -21.42 5.62 -14.35
CA LEU A 87 -20.12 6.24 -14.12
C LEU A 87 -19.12 5.69 -15.15
N VAL A 88 -18.42 6.57 -15.87
CA VAL A 88 -17.44 6.21 -16.88
C VAL A 88 -16.08 6.80 -16.52
N ILE A 89 -15.10 5.94 -16.26
CA ILE A 89 -13.70 6.31 -16.02
C ILE A 89 -12.92 6.06 -17.31
N ASN A 90 -12.35 7.10 -17.91
CA ASN A 90 -11.50 6.96 -19.09
C ASN A 90 -10.03 7.20 -18.72
N ASP A 91 -9.15 6.41 -19.32
CA ASP A 91 -7.72 6.70 -19.39
C ASP A 91 -7.25 6.62 -20.85
N LEU A 92 -6.24 7.42 -21.17
CA LEU A 92 -5.71 7.63 -22.52
C LEU A 92 -4.21 7.41 -22.53
N PHE A 93 -3.75 6.35 -23.17
CA PHE A 93 -2.35 5.95 -23.24
C PHE A 93 -1.76 6.26 -24.61
N GLU A 94 -0.45 6.50 -24.67
CA GLU A 94 0.28 6.39 -25.93
C GLU A 94 0.36 4.91 -26.34
N LYS A 95 0.16 4.60 -27.62
CA LYS A 95 0.14 3.21 -28.12
C LYS A 95 1.47 2.49 -27.91
N GLN A 96 2.58 3.20 -28.01
CA GLN A 96 3.92 2.64 -27.77
C GLN A 96 4.19 2.41 -26.29
N ASN A 97 3.32 2.93 -25.42
CA ASN A 97 3.49 2.90 -23.98
C ASN A 97 2.15 2.73 -23.23
N PRO A 98 1.45 1.59 -23.46
CA PRO A 98 0.03 1.39 -23.13
C PRO A 98 -0.35 1.47 -21.65
N GLY A 99 0.60 1.61 -20.72
CA GLY A 99 0.32 1.52 -19.28
C GLY A 99 -0.20 0.14 -18.85
N TRP A 100 -0.83 0.05 -17.68
CA TRP A 100 -1.41 -1.20 -17.15
C TRP A 100 -2.87 -1.37 -17.57
N GLN A 101 -3.11 -2.30 -18.50
CA GLN A 101 -4.42 -2.52 -19.15
C GLN A 101 -5.09 -3.82 -18.69
N HIS A 102 -5.20 -4.01 -17.39
CA HIS A 102 -5.91 -5.17 -16.85
C HIS A 102 -7.31 -4.80 -16.40
N PRO A 103 -8.34 -5.59 -16.77
CA PRO A 103 -9.66 -5.45 -16.21
C PRO A 103 -9.64 -5.49 -14.69
N TYR A 104 -10.44 -4.64 -14.06
CA TYR A 104 -10.61 -4.62 -12.61
C TYR A 104 -12.06 -4.36 -12.22
N THR A 105 -12.44 -4.74 -11.01
CA THR A 105 -13.78 -4.50 -10.49
C THR A 105 -13.72 -3.47 -9.36
N PRO A 106 -14.27 -2.25 -9.55
CA PRO A 106 -14.22 -1.20 -8.53
C PRO A 106 -14.97 -1.56 -7.25
N VAL A 107 -14.81 -0.71 -6.23
CA VAL A 107 -15.54 -0.81 -4.95
C VAL A 107 -16.28 0.47 -4.64
N TYR A 108 -17.34 0.37 -3.85
CA TYR A 108 -18.11 1.51 -3.35
C TYR A 108 -18.45 1.33 -1.87
N SER A 109 -18.71 2.45 -1.19
CA SER A 109 -19.11 2.47 0.22
C SER A 109 -20.02 3.66 0.49
N TYR A 110 -20.94 3.50 1.44
CA TYR A 110 -21.81 4.58 1.91
C TYR A 110 -21.29 5.27 3.18
N ASP A 111 -20.23 4.73 3.81
CA ASP A 111 -19.74 5.19 5.11
C ASP A 111 -18.20 5.17 5.24
N LYS A 112 -17.48 4.80 4.16
CA LYS A 112 -16.04 4.54 4.08
C LYS A 112 -15.54 3.37 4.94
N ARG A 113 -16.42 2.64 5.63
CA ARG A 113 -16.08 1.50 6.49
C ARG A 113 -16.47 0.19 5.81
N HIS A 114 -17.71 0.12 5.37
CA HIS A 114 -18.28 -1.03 4.69
C HIS A 114 -18.14 -0.85 3.18
N TRP A 115 -17.13 -1.50 2.62
CA TRP A 115 -16.86 -1.49 1.19
C TRP A 115 -17.49 -2.71 0.53
N LYS A 116 -18.20 -2.47 -0.56
CA LYS A 116 -18.78 -3.50 -1.43
C LYS A 116 -18.12 -3.40 -2.78
N ARG A 117 -17.95 -4.55 -3.44
CA ARG A 117 -17.51 -4.58 -4.83
C ARG A 117 -18.72 -4.40 -5.75
N PHE A 118 -18.51 -3.82 -6.92
CA PHE A 118 -19.54 -3.88 -7.96
C PHE A 118 -19.72 -5.32 -8.44
N GLU A 119 -20.94 -5.67 -8.83
CA GLU A 119 -21.21 -6.98 -9.41
C GLU A 119 -20.63 -7.08 -10.82
N PRO A 120 -20.22 -8.27 -11.31
CA PRO A 120 -19.64 -8.42 -12.64
C PRO A 120 -20.53 -7.87 -13.77
N ASN A 121 -21.86 -7.94 -13.63
CA ASN A 121 -22.82 -7.41 -14.61
C ASN A 121 -23.03 -5.89 -14.50
N GLU A 122 -22.55 -5.24 -13.43
CA GLU A 122 -22.60 -3.79 -13.26
C GLU A 122 -21.40 -3.09 -13.89
N VAL A 123 -20.34 -3.82 -14.26
CA VAL A 123 -19.08 -3.28 -14.78
C VAL A 123 -18.85 -3.75 -16.22
N SER A 124 -18.59 -2.81 -17.13
CA SER A 124 -18.10 -3.12 -18.48
C SER A 124 -16.82 -2.36 -18.77
N GLN A 125 -15.91 -3.01 -19.49
CA GLN A 125 -14.57 -2.48 -19.78
C GLN A 125 -14.30 -2.60 -21.27
N GLN A 126 -13.81 -1.51 -21.85
CA GLN A 126 -13.59 -1.39 -23.29
C GLN A 126 -12.23 -0.78 -23.57
N GLN A 127 -11.61 -1.23 -24.66
CA GLN A 127 -10.36 -0.70 -25.16
C GLN A 127 -10.53 -0.29 -26.62
N ASP A 128 -10.34 0.99 -26.90
CA ASP A 128 -10.33 1.54 -28.25
C ASP A 128 -8.91 1.94 -28.62
N THR A 129 -8.41 1.47 -29.77
CA THR A 129 -7.03 1.75 -30.20
C THR A 129 -7.04 2.52 -31.52
N THR A 130 -6.38 3.68 -31.53
CA THR A 130 -6.10 4.45 -32.75
C THR A 130 -4.68 4.16 -33.23
N ASN A 131 -4.22 4.89 -34.27
CA ASN A 131 -2.84 4.75 -34.75
C ASN A 131 -1.80 5.15 -33.70
N THR A 132 -2.13 6.10 -32.81
CA THR A 132 -1.18 6.71 -31.87
C THR A 132 -1.55 6.52 -30.40
N GLN A 133 -2.80 6.22 -30.08
CA GLN A 133 -3.31 6.19 -28.71
C GLN A 133 -4.15 4.94 -28.43
N ILE A 134 -4.22 4.56 -27.15
CA ILE A 134 -5.14 3.56 -26.63
C ILE A 134 -6.00 4.20 -25.56
N LYS A 135 -7.32 4.12 -25.71
CA LYS A 135 -8.29 4.55 -24.70
C LYS A 135 -8.81 3.33 -23.96
N PHE A 136 -8.63 3.31 -22.65
CA PHE A 136 -9.26 2.31 -21.77
C PHE A 136 -10.42 2.96 -21.02
N SER A 137 -11.58 2.33 -21.05
CA SER A 137 -12.80 2.85 -20.40
C SER A 137 -13.38 1.80 -19.48
N VAL A 138 -13.64 2.18 -18.22
CA VAL A 138 -14.39 1.37 -17.24
C VAL A 138 -15.72 2.05 -16.99
N THR A 139 -16.81 1.36 -17.28
CA THR A 139 -18.18 1.83 -17.04
C THR A 139 -18.79 1.03 -15.91
N MET A 140 -19.31 1.73 -14.89
CA MET A 140 -20.13 1.15 -13.83
C MET A 140 -21.56 1.66 -13.97
N SER A 141 -22.54 0.76 -13.98
CA SER A 141 -23.97 1.11 -14.02
C SER A 141 -24.67 0.50 -12.81
N LYS A 142 -25.20 1.34 -11.92
CA LYS A 142 -25.80 0.87 -10.67
C LYS A 142 -26.93 1.76 -10.19
N THR A 143 -27.97 1.17 -9.61
CA THR A 143 -28.96 1.90 -8.80
C THR A 143 -28.48 1.91 -7.35
N PHE A 144 -28.06 3.08 -6.87
CA PHE A 144 -27.55 3.24 -5.50
C PHE A 144 -28.70 3.32 -4.49
N THR A 145 -28.45 2.90 -3.26
CA THR A 145 -29.45 2.94 -2.17
C THR A 145 -29.39 4.23 -1.35
N GLN A 146 -28.32 5.02 -1.51
CA GLN A 146 -28.13 6.28 -0.80
C GLN A 146 -27.65 7.36 -1.76
N LYS A 147 -27.96 8.62 -1.42
CA LYS A 147 -27.59 9.80 -2.22
C LYS A 147 -26.11 10.18 -2.11
N SER A 148 -25.43 9.72 -1.07
CA SER A 148 -24.01 9.96 -0.82
C SER A 148 -23.27 8.64 -0.97
N VAL A 149 -22.28 8.56 -1.84
CA VAL A 149 -21.51 7.31 -2.07
C VAL A 149 -20.07 7.60 -2.42
N TRP A 150 -19.16 6.85 -1.80
CA TRP A 150 -17.75 6.80 -2.14
C TRP A 150 -17.51 5.67 -3.13
N ILE A 151 -16.72 5.94 -4.16
CA ILE A 151 -16.38 4.96 -5.19
C ILE A 151 -14.88 5.03 -5.45
N ALA A 152 -14.20 3.90 -5.42
CA ALA A 152 -12.76 3.81 -5.59
C ALA A 152 -12.38 2.67 -6.53
N ARG A 153 -11.21 2.81 -7.17
CA ARG A 153 -10.65 1.77 -8.03
C ARG A 153 -10.45 0.45 -7.29
N PHE A 154 -9.86 0.53 -6.11
CA PHE A 154 -9.61 -0.59 -5.19
C PHE A 154 -9.92 -0.11 -3.76
N TYR A 155 -9.91 -1.02 -2.78
CA TYR A 155 -10.11 -0.65 -1.37
C TYR A 155 -9.11 0.43 -0.96
N PRO A 156 -9.57 1.64 -0.58
CA PRO A 156 -8.67 2.71 -0.16
C PRO A 156 -8.10 2.43 1.22
N TYR A 157 -6.89 2.95 1.45
CA TYR A 157 -6.25 3.01 2.76
C TYR A 157 -5.50 4.34 2.87
N THR A 158 -6.11 5.29 3.58
CA THR A 158 -5.66 6.67 3.72
C THR A 158 -4.76 6.88 4.94
N ASN A 159 -4.18 8.07 5.07
CA ASN A 159 -3.46 8.47 6.28
C ASN A 159 -4.39 8.44 7.52
N ASP A 160 -5.65 8.80 7.35
CA ASP A 160 -6.66 8.78 8.42
C ASP A 160 -7.00 7.36 8.85
N ASP A 161 -7.06 6.41 7.90
CA ASP A 161 -7.28 4.99 8.20
C ASP A 161 -6.13 4.42 9.03
N LEU A 162 -4.88 4.76 8.71
CA LEU A 162 -3.71 4.37 9.51
C LEU A 162 -3.80 4.92 10.94
N ASN A 163 -4.16 6.20 11.08
CA ASN A 163 -4.32 6.85 12.38
C ASN A 163 -5.47 6.24 13.18
N LEU A 164 -6.57 5.89 12.52
CA LEU A 164 -7.71 5.22 13.15
C LEU A 164 -7.34 3.80 13.60
N PHE A 165 -6.57 3.07 12.79
CA PHE A 165 -6.03 1.76 13.16
C PHE A 165 -5.21 1.86 14.46
N TYR A 166 -4.27 2.80 14.56
CA TYR A 166 -3.50 2.98 15.81
C TYR A 166 -4.38 3.30 17.01
N LYS A 167 -5.37 4.19 16.84
CA LYS A 167 -6.30 4.55 17.91
C LYS A 167 -7.07 3.33 18.39
N ARG A 168 -7.60 2.51 17.47
CA ARG A 168 -8.34 1.28 17.79
C ARG A 168 -7.45 0.27 18.49
N LEU A 169 -6.30 -0.06 17.90
CA LEU A 169 -5.31 -1.00 18.45
C LEU A 169 -4.97 -0.67 19.91
N LEU A 170 -4.65 0.59 20.19
CA LEU A 170 -4.25 1.04 21.53
C LEU A 170 -5.42 1.18 22.49
N SER A 171 -6.63 1.45 21.99
CA SER A 171 -7.84 1.47 22.84
C SER A 171 -8.23 0.06 23.31
N GLN A 172 -8.05 -0.94 22.44
CA GLN A 172 -8.34 -2.34 22.74
C GLN A 172 -7.23 -2.99 23.57
N ASN A 173 -5.99 -2.51 23.45
CA ASN A 173 -4.82 -3.06 24.13
C ASN A 173 -4.02 -1.94 24.82
N PRO A 174 -4.55 -1.32 25.90
CA PRO A 174 -3.97 -0.13 26.51
C PRO A 174 -2.57 -0.35 27.11
N ASN A 175 -2.24 -1.59 27.47
CA ASN A 175 -0.98 -1.92 28.13
C ASN A 175 0.19 -2.12 27.18
N LEU A 176 -0.02 -2.26 25.85
CA LEU A 176 1.05 -2.55 24.88
C LEU A 176 2.18 -1.52 24.91
N LYS A 177 1.83 -0.23 25.09
CA LYS A 177 2.81 0.85 25.20
C LYS A 177 3.53 0.83 26.54
N THR A 178 2.78 0.74 27.63
CA THR A 178 3.33 0.76 28.99
C THR A 178 4.26 -0.42 29.24
N ASN A 179 3.91 -1.58 28.69
CA ASN A 179 4.71 -2.79 28.83
C ASN A 179 5.89 -2.84 27.85
N GLY A 180 5.98 -1.91 26.88
CA GLY A 180 7.10 -1.82 25.93
C GLY A 180 7.02 -2.73 24.70
N TYR A 181 5.92 -3.47 24.52
CA TYR A 181 5.72 -4.35 23.36
C TYR A 181 5.46 -3.58 22.07
N PHE A 182 4.91 -2.36 22.18
CA PHE A 182 4.63 -1.50 21.03
C PHE A 182 5.22 -0.10 21.22
N VAL A 183 6.20 0.25 20.39
CA VAL A 183 6.80 1.60 20.35
C VAL A 183 6.53 2.21 18.98
N LYS A 184 5.82 3.34 18.94
CA LYS A 184 5.61 4.14 17.73
C LYS A 184 6.41 5.43 17.80
N SER A 185 7.19 5.71 16.76
CA SER A 185 7.96 6.95 16.60
C SER A 185 7.73 7.55 15.20
N ALA A 186 7.48 8.86 15.12
CA ALA A 186 7.59 9.57 13.85
C ALA A 186 9.08 9.74 13.53
N LEU A 187 9.57 9.12 12.46
CA LEU A 187 10.98 9.22 12.05
C LEU A 187 11.32 10.65 11.63
N ALA A 188 10.39 11.26 10.89
CA ALA A 188 10.41 12.66 10.49
C ALA A 188 9.04 13.03 9.90
N TRP A 189 8.98 14.22 9.29
CA TRP A 189 7.81 14.74 8.61
C TRP A 189 8.03 14.81 7.10
N SER A 190 6.98 14.48 6.37
CA SER A 190 6.96 14.45 4.91
C SER A 190 7.19 15.85 4.31
N PRO A 191 7.80 15.92 3.13
CA PRO A 191 8.34 17.16 2.61
C PRO A 191 7.30 18.17 2.08
N THR A 192 6.06 17.76 1.81
CA THR A 192 5.02 18.62 1.23
C THR A 192 3.88 18.89 2.20
N HIS A 193 3.26 17.87 2.77
CA HIS A 193 2.10 18.05 3.66
C HIS A 193 2.45 18.05 5.15
N ASN A 194 3.74 17.89 5.48
CA ASN A 194 4.22 17.80 6.86
C ASN A 194 3.40 16.76 7.66
N LEU A 195 3.28 15.56 7.09
CA LEU A 195 2.64 14.39 7.68
C LEU A 195 3.70 13.47 8.29
N PRO A 196 3.42 12.76 9.39
CA PRO A 196 4.43 11.96 10.07
C PRO A 196 4.72 10.69 9.25
N ILE A 197 6.01 10.41 9.03
CA ILE A 197 6.45 9.10 8.54
C ILE A 197 6.73 8.23 9.75
N ASP A 198 5.74 7.43 10.12
CA ASP A 198 5.79 6.60 11.32
C ASP A 198 6.65 5.33 11.12
N MET A 199 7.38 4.95 12.17
CA MET A 199 7.94 3.62 12.35
C MET A 199 7.41 3.02 13.65
N ILE A 200 7.08 1.74 13.60
CA ILE A 200 6.65 0.93 14.73
C ILE A 200 7.78 -0.06 15.03
N THR A 201 8.09 -0.25 16.31
CA THR A 201 8.93 -1.34 16.80
C THR A 201 8.11 -2.25 17.70
N ILE A 202 8.11 -3.55 17.38
CA ILE A 202 7.39 -4.59 18.13
C ILE A 202 8.38 -5.68 18.53
N THR A 203 8.44 -6.01 19.82
CA THR A 203 9.32 -7.05 20.38
C THR A 203 8.88 -7.40 21.80
N ASN A 204 9.35 -8.51 22.36
CA ASN A 204 9.24 -8.79 23.79
C ASN A 204 10.32 -8.00 24.56
N PRO A 205 9.97 -6.98 25.37
CA PRO A 205 10.95 -6.16 26.06
C PRO A 205 11.65 -6.88 27.23
N ALA A 206 11.17 -8.04 27.67
CA ALA A 206 11.80 -8.83 28.72
C ALA A 206 13.09 -9.55 28.27
N ILE A 207 13.29 -9.71 26.96
CA ILE A 207 14.48 -10.36 26.39
C ILE A 207 15.40 -9.30 25.80
N ALA A 208 16.67 -9.31 26.24
CA ALA A 208 17.62 -8.29 25.83
C ALA A 208 17.91 -8.33 24.30
N PRO A 209 18.05 -7.16 23.63
CA PRO A 209 18.23 -7.07 22.18
C PRO A 209 19.41 -7.87 21.58
N ASN A 210 20.46 -8.11 22.35
CA ASN A 210 21.63 -8.90 21.92
C ASN A 210 21.32 -10.40 21.70
N HIS A 211 20.22 -10.90 22.27
CA HIS A 211 19.73 -12.26 22.04
C HIS A 211 18.76 -12.36 20.86
N LYS A 212 18.51 -11.25 20.16
CA LYS A 212 17.53 -11.17 19.08
C LYS A 212 18.15 -10.81 17.74
N LYS A 213 17.43 -11.13 16.67
CA LYS A 213 17.69 -10.61 15.33
C LYS A 213 16.71 -9.48 15.02
N ARG A 214 17.01 -8.68 14.00
CA ARG A 214 16.13 -7.59 13.53
C ARG A 214 15.50 -7.94 12.20
N ILE A 215 14.24 -7.54 12.05
CA ILE A 215 13.51 -7.66 10.78
C ILE A 215 13.05 -6.26 10.39
N TRP A 216 13.34 -5.87 9.16
CA TRP A 216 12.84 -4.64 8.56
C TRP A 216 11.64 -4.93 7.68
N ILE A 217 10.55 -4.21 7.87
CA ILE A 217 9.35 -4.30 7.03
C ILE A 217 8.98 -2.88 6.63
N GLN A 218 8.73 -2.64 5.35
CA GLN A 218 8.21 -1.36 4.88
C GLN A 218 7.07 -1.57 3.89
N ALA A 219 6.16 -0.60 3.83
CA ALA A 219 5.02 -0.60 2.94
C ALA A 219 4.77 0.78 2.33
N ARG A 220 4.01 0.80 1.23
CA ARG A 220 3.50 2.02 0.59
C ARG A 220 4.58 3.02 0.18
N SER A 221 5.68 2.56 -0.42
CA SER A 221 6.56 3.46 -1.18
C SER A 221 5.83 4.03 -2.41
N ARG A 222 4.85 3.27 -2.94
CA ARG A 222 3.89 3.69 -3.97
C ARG A 222 2.52 4.04 -3.35
N ALA A 223 1.98 5.18 -3.75
CA ALA A 223 0.80 5.80 -3.12
C ALA A 223 -0.54 5.07 -3.34
N SER A 224 -0.67 4.22 -4.38
CA SER A 224 -1.89 3.41 -4.62
C SER A 224 -1.84 1.97 -4.12
N ASP A 225 -0.69 1.51 -3.62
CA ASP A 225 -0.51 0.13 -3.15
C ASP A 225 -1.24 -0.14 -1.82
N SER A 226 -2.52 0.20 -1.71
CA SER A 226 -3.29 0.11 -0.46
C SER A 226 -3.34 -1.31 0.09
N GLY A 227 -3.22 -2.32 -0.77
CA GLY A 227 -3.09 -3.71 -0.35
C GLY A 227 -1.92 -3.94 0.61
N SER A 228 -0.78 -3.26 0.39
CA SER A 228 0.38 -3.33 1.29
C SER A 228 0.10 -2.75 2.67
N SER A 229 -0.76 -1.73 2.79
CA SER A 229 -1.20 -1.20 4.09
C SER A 229 -2.02 -2.23 4.87
N PHE A 230 -2.95 -2.93 4.22
CA PHE A 230 -3.73 -3.98 4.88
C PHE A 230 -2.86 -5.17 5.33
N VAL A 231 -1.84 -5.53 4.55
CA VAL A 231 -0.85 -6.53 4.97
C VAL A 231 -0.08 -6.04 6.21
N ALA A 232 0.42 -4.81 6.20
CA ALA A 232 1.13 -4.22 7.34
C ALA A 232 0.24 -4.18 8.60
N GLU A 233 -1.03 -3.81 8.45
CA GLU A 233 -2.02 -3.85 9.53
C GLU A 233 -2.22 -5.27 10.09
N GLY A 234 -2.30 -6.27 9.22
CA GLY A 234 -2.37 -7.67 9.60
C GLY A 234 -1.13 -8.15 10.34
N ILE A 235 0.06 -7.79 9.89
CA ILE A 235 1.34 -8.10 10.57
C ILE A 235 1.31 -7.52 11.99
N ILE A 236 0.99 -6.24 12.13
CA ILE A 236 0.97 -5.55 13.43
C ILE A 236 -0.06 -6.20 14.36
N SER A 237 -1.26 -6.45 13.86
CA SER A 237 -2.35 -7.04 14.66
C SER A 237 -2.04 -8.47 15.08
N TRP A 238 -1.43 -9.26 14.20
CA TRP A 238 -1.03 -10.64 14.48
C TRP A 238 0.11 -10.70 15.51
N LEU A 239 1.11 -9.83 15.40
CA LEU A 239 2.23 -9.77 16.35
C LEU A 239 1.81 -9.33 17.76
N LEU A 240 0.74 -8.56 17.88
CA LEU A 240 0.25 -8.00 19.15
C LEU A 240 -0.93 -8.78 19.71
N ASP A 241 -1.25 -9.93 19.12
CA ASP A 241 -2.23 -10.86 19.65
C ASP A 241 -1.62 -11.63 20.83
N GLU A 242 -2.00 -11.24 22.06
CA GLU A 242 -1.52 -11.86 23.29
C GLU A 242 -1.98 -13.33 23.45
N THR A 243 -2.99 -13.77 22.68
CA THR A 243 -3.48 -15.15 22.70
C THR A 243 -2.74 -16.07 21.73
N ASN A 244 -1.86 -15.51 20.90
CA ASN A 244 -1.14 -16.23 19.86
C ASN A 244 0.29 -16.58 20.33
N ASN A 245 0.54 -17.87 20.56
CA ASN A 245 1.85 -18.38 20.98
C ASN A 245 2.91 -18.21 19.89
N ASP A 246 2.53 -18.25 18.61
CA ASP A 246 3.46 -17.97 17.51
C ASP A 246 3.91 -16.51 17.51
N ALA A 247 3.00 -15.58 17.85
CA ALA A 247 3.36 -14.18 18.01
C ALA A 247 4.39 -14.00 19.13
N SER A 248 4.16 -14.61 20.30
CA SER A 248 5.12 -14.62 21.40
C SER A 248 6.48 -15.19 20.99
N ASN A 249 6.50 -16.31 20.27
CA ASN A 249 7.73 -16.92 19.77
C ASN A 249 8.51 -15.98 18.82
N ILE A 250 7.83 -15.26 17.93
CA ILE A 250 8.48 -14.22 17.11
C ILE A 250 9.05 -13.11 17.99
N LEU A 251 8.24 -12.58 18.91
CA LEU A 251 8.64 -11.44 19.73
C LEU A 251 9.81 -11.77 20.67
N ASP A 252 9.99 -13.03 21.04
CA ASP A 252 11.12 -13.49 21.84
C ASP A 252 12.43 -13.52 21.04
N ASN A 253 12.37 -13.86 19.75
CA ASN A 253 13.53 -14.04 18.89
C ASN A 253 13.89 -12.81 18.04
N PHE A 254 12.93 -11.89 17.85
CA PHE A 254 13.08 -10.79 16.91
C PHE A 254 12.68 -9.41 17.48
N ILE A 255 13.30 -8.39 16.92
CA ILE A 255 12.86 -6.99 17.00
C ILE A 255 12.35 -6.62 15.60
N ILE A 256 11.05 -6.37 15.50
CA ILE A 256 10.39 -6.09 14.23
C ILE A 256 10.24 -4.58 14.08
N HIS A 257 10.84 -4.01 13.03
CA HIS A 257 10.70 -2.60 12.67
C HIS A 257 9.82 -2.48 11.43
N ILE A 258 8.73 -1.71 11.53
CA ILE A 258 7.72 -1.59 10.49
C ILE A 258 7.53 -0.11 10.13
N VAL A 259 7.71 0.24 8.86
CA VAL A 259 7.26 1.52 8.28
C VAL A 259 5.97 1.24 7.49
N PRO A 260 4.78 1.40 8.08
CA PRO A 260 3.52 0.97 7.44
C PRO A 260 3.08 1.90 6.30
N MET A 261 3.60 3.12 6.25
CA MET A 261 3.33 4.03 5.15
C MET A 261 4.52 4.95 4.91
N GLN A 262 5.31 4.67 3.87
CA GLN A 262 6.42 5.53 3.48
C GLN A 262 5.96 6.79 2.73
N ASN A 263 5.13 6.63 1.70
CA ASN A 263 4.68 7.72 0.83
C ASN A 263 3.42 8.42 1.37
N VAL A 264 3.50 8.95 2.59
CA VAL A 264 2.34 9.60 3.25
C VAL A 264 1.79 10.78 2.46
N ASP A 265 2.66 11.49 1.75
CA ASP A 265 2.36 12.66 0.93
C ASP A 265 1.61 12.28 -0.36
N GLY A 266 2.12 11.31 -1.12
CA GLY A 266 1.44 10.82 -2.31
C GLY A 266 0.12 10.13 -1.99
N VAL A 267 0.02 9.45 -0.83
CA VAL A 267 -1.27 8.91 -0.36
C VAL A 267 -2.26 10.04 -0.09
N PHE A 268 -1.83 11.11 0.57
CA PHE A 268 -2.70 12.25 0.86
C PHE A 268 -3.24 12.89 -0.43
N ASP A 269 -2.39 13.04 -1.45
CA ASP A 269 -2.73 13.63 -2.75
C ASP A 269 -3.55 12.71 -3.67
N GLY A 270 -3.74 11.44 -3.32
CA GLY A 270 -4.38 10.48 -4.22
C GLY A 270 -3.55 10.19 -5.46
N ASN A 271 -2.22 10.15 -5.32
CA ASN A 271 -1.33 9.69 -6.37
C ASN A 271 -1.37 8.17 -6.51
N TYR A 272 -0.95 7.68 -7.67
CA TYR A 272 -0.77 6.27 -7.91
C TYR A 272 0.64 5.80 -7.49
N LEU A 273 1.69 6.38 -8.08
CA LEU A 273 3.06 5.91 -7.89
C LEU A 273 3.87 6.86 -7.01
N LEU A 274 3.78 8.15 -7.31
CA LEU A 274 4.77 9.15 -6.89
C LEU A 274 4.40 9.84 -5.58
N ASN A 275 5.39 10.40 -4.90
CA ASN A 275 5.13 11.38 -3.84
C ASN A 275 4.66 12.73 -4.45
N SER A 276 4.32 13.69 -3.60
CA SER A 276 3.86 15.04 -4.01
C SER A 276 4.89 15.84 -4.81
N ARG A 277 6.14 15.37 -4.91
CA ARG A 277 7.23 16.01 -5.67
C ARG A 277 7.55 15.26 -6.96
N THR A 278 6.66 14.39 -7.42
CA THR A 278 6.83 13.58 -8.65
C THR A 278 8.03 12.61 -8.55
N GLN A 279 8.38 12.15 -7.35
CA GLN A 279 9.49 11.21 -7.13
C GLN A 279 8.96 9.79 -6.87
N ASN A 280 9.53 8.80 -7.55
CA ASN A 280 9.20 7.39 -7.32
C ASN A 280 10.08 6.84 -6.18
N LEU A 281 9.56 6.78 -4.97
CA LEU A 281 10.35 6.39 -3.79
C LEU A 281 10.96 4.98 -3.90
N ASP A 282 10.38 4.11 -4.73
CA ASP A 282 10.78 2.70 -4.87
C ASP A 282 12.09 2.51 -5.65
N ASN A 283 12.40 3.37 -6.62
CA ASN A 283 13.57 3.22 -7.49
C ASN A 283 14.60 4.36 -7.38
N LEU A 284 14.48 5.19 -6.34
CA LEU A 284 15.38 6.31 -6.05
C LEU A 284 16.18 6.10 -4.75
N TRP A 285 16.50 4.84 -4.42
CA TRP A 285 17.46 4.48 -3.36
C TRP A 285 18.88 4.55 -3.90
N TYR A 286 19.33 5.75 -4.26
CA TYR A 286 20.62 5.99 -4.90
C TYR A 286 21.78 5.87 -3.91
N PRO A 287 22.59 4.78 -3.92
CA PRO A 287 23.70 4.65 -2.99
C PRO A 287 24.84 5.60 -3.37
N GLN A 288 25.58 6.12 -2.39
CA GLN A 288 26.79 6.90 -2.66
C GLN A 288 27.90 6.00 -3.23
N GLY A 289 28.69 6.55 -4.16
CA GLY A 289 29.79 5.81 -4.76
C GLY A 289 30.94 5.51 -3.79
N SER A 290 31.18 6.39 -2.82
CA SER A 290 32.24 6.24 -1.80
C SER A 290 31.87 5.22 -0.72
N ASN A 291 30.60 5.17 -0.32
CA ASN A 291 30.09 4.21 0.65
C ASN A 291 28.61 3.90 0.37
N PRO A 292 28.28 2.70 -0.13
CA PRO A 292 26.92 2.34 -0.51
C PRO A 292 25.95 2.24 0.68
N LEU A 293 26.43 2.34 1.92
CA LEU A 293 25.58 2.38 3.10
C LEU A 293 24.77 3.69 3.16
N PHE A 294 25.31 4.78 2.61
CA PHE A 294 24.66 6.08 2.55
C PHE A 294 23.95 6.26 1.21
N LEU A 295 22.84 7.00 1.21
CA LEU A 295 22.21 7.46 -0.02
C LEU A 295 22.78 8.82 -0.44
N SER A 296 22.81 9.10 -1.75
CA SER A 296 23.22 10.40 -2.28
C SER A 296 22.16 11.48 -2.04
N ASP A 297 22.58 12.74 -2.09
CA ASP A 297 21.68 13.89 -1.89
C ASP A 297 20.57 14.01 -2.95
N GLY A 298 20.71 13.29 -4.08
CA GLY A 298 19.67 13.18 -5.09
C GLY A 298 18.53 12.21 -4.74
N ALA A 299 18.65 11.44 -3.65
CA ALA A 299 17.57 10.58 -3.16
C ALA A 299 16.43 11.41 -2.54
N PRO A 300 15.17 10.97 -2.65
CA PRO A 300 14.04 11.62 -1.98
C PRO A 300 14.24 11.71 -0.46
N LYS A 301 13.69 12.77 0.15
CA LYS A 301 13.83 13.02 1.59
C LYS A 301 13.33 11.84 2.42
N GLU A 302 12.21 11.24 1.99
CA GLU A 302 11.60 10.06 2.62
C GLU A 302 12.57 8.86 2.62
N ASN A 303 13.28 8.63 1.51
CA ASN A 303 14.30 7.57 1.42
C ASN A 303 15.50 7.88 2.32
N LEU A 304 15.95 9.14 2.37
CA LEU A 304 17.05 9.58 3.24
C LEU A 304 16.71 9.40 4.73
N ILE A 305 15.47 9.72 5.14
CA ILE A 305 14.97 9.53 6.50
C ILE A 305 15.02 8.04 6.87
N ILE A 306 14.47 7.17 6.02
CA ILE A 306 14.44 5.73 6.29
C ILE A 306 15.87 5.15 6.30
N ASN A 307 16.71 5.50 5.33
CA ASN A 307 18.11 5.07 5.31
C ASN A 307 18.85 5.50 6.58
N SER A 308 18.66 6.74 7.03
CA SER A 308 19.26 7.22 8.27
C SER A 308 18.81 6.40 9.48
N LYS A 309 17.53 6.03 9.55
CA LYS A 309 17.03 5.20 10.64
C LYS A 309 17.58 3.78 10.59
N ILE A 310 17.61 3.15 9.41
CA ILE A 310 18.20 1.82 9.25
C ILE A 310 19.66 1.85 9.70
N ARG A 311 20.44 2.87 9.32
CA ARG A 311 21.83 3.05 9.75
C ARG A 311 21.97 3.18 11.26
N GLU A 312 21.13 3.99 11.91
CA GLU A 312 21.11 4.09 13.38
C GLU A 312 20.85 2.72 14.04
N LEU A 313 19.96 1.91 13.47
CA LEU A 313 19.64 0.58 13.99
C LEU A 313 20.76 -0.45 13.75
N LEU A 314 21.62 -0.26 12.74
CA LEU A 314 22.78 -1.12 12.51
C LEU A 314 23.84 -0.99 13.61
N ASP A 315 23.89 0.16 14.28
CA ASP A 315 24.80 0.41 15.40
C ASP A 315 24.27 -0.15 16.73
N GLN A 316 23.06 -0.72 16.74
CA GLN A 316 22.43 -1.31 17.92
C GLN A 316 22.59 -2.84 17.96
N PRO A 317 22.44 -3.49 19.14
CA PRO A 317 22.50 -4.94 19.24
C PRO A 317 21.42 -5.64 18.41
N GLY A 318 21.72 -6.86 17.97
CA GLY A 318 20.86 -7.66 17.12
C GLY A 318 21.00 -7.28 15.64
N LYS A 319 21.42 -8.26 14.83
CA LYS A 319 21.67 -8.04 13.39
C LYS A 319 20.39 -8.19 12.58
N PHE A 320 20.24 -7.40 11.52
CA PHE A 320 19.21 -7.66 10.51
C PHE A 320 19.47 -9.01 9.84
N ASN A 321 18.44 -9.83 9.67
CA ASN A 321 18.48 -11.07 8.88
C ASN A 321 17.49 -11.06 7.72
N MET A 322 16.49 -10.18 7.76
CA MET A 322 15.45 -10.11 6.73
C MET A 322 14.95 -8.67 6.56
N ALA A 323 14.67 -8.32 5.31
CA ALA A 323 14.03 -7.07 4.93
C ALA A 323 12.90 -7.35 3.92
N ILE A 324 11.67 -6.97 4.26
CA ILE A 324 10.49 -7.22 3.44
C ILE A 324 9.93 -5.89 2.95
N ASN A 325 9.84 -5.74 1.64
CA ASN A 325 9.23 -4.58 1.00
C ASN A 325 7.82 -4.95 0.48
N LEU A 326 6.79 -4.32 1.03
CA LEU A 326 5.40 -4.64 0.77
C LEU A 326 4.82 -3.70 -0.30
N HIS A 327 4.26 -4.31 -1.33
CA HIS A 327 3.71 -3.65 -2.51
C HIS A 327 2.38 -4.28 -2.93
N SER A 328 1.73 -3.63 -3.89
CA SER A 328 0.57 -4.17 -4.62
C SER A 328 0.75 -3.95 -6.11
N ALA A 329 0.38 -4.94 -6.92
CA ALA A 329 0.47 -4.87 -8.36
C ALA A 329 -0.93 -4.84 -8.99
N GLN A 330 -1.08 -4.05 -10.06
CA GLN A 330 -2.16 -4.27 -11.01
C GLN A 330 -1.73 -5.41 -11.94
N THR A 331 -2.47 -6.51 -11.90
CA THR A 331 -2.13 -7.72 -12.64
C THR A 331 -3.32 -8.20 -13.44
N GLN A 332 -3.09 -9.20 -14.28
CA GLN A 332 -4.18 -10.00 -14.81
C GLN A 332 -4.96 -10.63 -13.64
N GLN A 333 -6.26 -10.87 -13.83
CA GLN A 333 -7.12 -11.48 -12.81
C GLN A 333 -6.61 -12.86 -12.35
N GLN A 334 -5.89 -13.56 -13.22
CA GLN A 334 -5.32 -14.88 -12.95
C GLN A 334 -3.97 -14.84 -12.23
N THR A 335 -3.47 -13.67 -11.86
CA THR A 335 -2.27 -13.54 -11.05
C THR A 335 -2.63 -13.51 -9.58
N ARG A 336 -1.93 -14.31 -8.78
CA ARG A 336 -2.01 -14.33 -7.31
C ARG A 336 -1.03 -13.33 -6.72
N ALA A 337 -1.04 -13.15 -5.39
CA ALA A 337 0.06 -12.46 -4.75
C ALA A 337 1.39 -13.21 -5.01
N PHE A 338 2.49 -12.47 -5.13
CA PHE A 338 3.76 -13.05 -5.56
C PHE A 338 4.95 -12.32 -4.97
N PHE A 339 6.07 -13.02 -4.91
CA PHE A 339 7.34 -12.47 -4.44
C PHE A 339 8.30 -12.28 -5.60
N TYR A 340 9.27 -11.39 -5.43
CA TYR A 340 10.42 -11.26 -6.33
C TYR A 340 11.67 -11.88 -5.67
N PRO A 341 11.84 -13.22 -5.67
CA PRO A 341 13.12 -13.80 -5.30
C PRO A 341 14.18 -13.41 -6.33
N HIS A 342 15.38 -13.07 -5.87
CA HIS A 342 16.46 -12.57 -6.72
C HIS A 342 17.51 -13.65 -7.01
N PHE A 343 18.24 -13.48 -8.12
CA PHE A 343 19.23 -14.42 -8.62
C PHE A 343 18.62 -15.80 -8.96
N GLY A 344 19.40 -16.86 -8.85
CA GLY A 344 18.97 -18.20 -9.22
C GLY A 344 19.92 -19.25 -8.68
N LYS A 345 19.73 -20.49 -9.12
CA LYS A 345 20.53 -21.63 -8.67
C LYS A 345 21.95 -21.57 -9.21
N LYS A 346 22.90 -22.19 -8.50
CA LYS A 346 24.32 -22.34 -8.95
C LYS A 346 24.46 -22.90 -10.37
N SER A 347 23.55 -23.79 -10.79
CA SER A 347 23.51 -24.34 -12.17
C SER A 347 23.36 -23.27 -13.26
N HIS A 348 22.86 -22.08 -12.90
CA HIS A 348 22.70 -20.92 -13.79
C HIS A 348 23.85 -19.91 -13.66
N ARG A 349 25.01 -20.33 -13.11
CA ARG A 349 26.26 -19.54 -13.00
C ARG A 349 26.23 -18.35 -12.03
N TYR A 350 25.32 -18.37 -11.05
CA TYR A 350 25.36 -17.42 -9.92
C TYR A 350 26.48 -17.76 -8.93
N THR A 351 27.00 -16.73 -8.24
CA THR A 351 27.98 -16.91 -7.17
C THR A 351 27.36 -17.62 -5.95
N SER A 352 28.19 -18.04 -5.00
CA SER A 352 27.71 -18.67 -3.76
C SER A 352 26.76 -17.76 -2.98
N GLN A 353 27.11 -16.49 -2.78
CA GLN A 353 26.25 -15.53 -2.08
C GLN A 353 24.94 -15.28 -2.82
N GLN A 354 24.99 -15.16 -4.16
CA GLN A 354 23.78 -14.99 -4.96
C GLN A 354 22.86 -16.21 -4.87
N THR A 355 23.45 -17.42 -4.91
CA THR A 355 22.71 -18.68 -4.74
C THR A 355 22.14 -18.80 -3.33
N ASN A 356 22.85 -18.35 -2.31
CA ASN A 356 22.37 -18.35 -0.92
C ASN A 356 21.18 -17.43 -0.74
N LEU A 357 21.22 -16.20 -1.27
CA LEU A 357 20.07 -15.29 -1.23
C LEU A 357 18.87 -15.93 -1.95
N TRP A 358 19.08 -16.49 -3.14
CA TRP A 358 18.02 -17.21 -3.86
C TRP A 358 17.41 -18.32 -2.99
N ASN A 359 18.23 -19.21 -2.44
CA ASN A 359 17.75 -20.32 -1.62
C ASN A 359 17.00 -19.83 -0.37
N ASN A 360 17.50 -18.77 0.28
CA ASN A 360 16.85 -18.12 1.41
C ASN A 360 15.46 -17.58 1.06
N SER A 361 15.37 -16.83 -0.04
CA SER A 361 14.10 -16.31 -0.54
C SER A 361 13.12 -17.44 -0.89
N ILE A 362 13.57 -18.49 -1.57
CA ILE A 362 12.72 -19.62 -1.96
C ILE A 362 12.18 -20.38 -0.74
N ARG A 363 13.00 -20.61 0.30
CA ARG A 363 12.52 -21.22 1.55
C ARG A 363 11.42 -20.37 2.19
N PHE A 364 11.67 -19.08 2.33
CA PHE A 364 10.71 -18.15 2.91
C PHE A 364 9.39 -18.13 2.12
N VAL A 365 9.45 -17.98 0.80
CA VAL A 365 8.25 -17.95 -0.07
C VAL A 365 7.47 -19.26 0.02
N ASN A 366 8.15 -20.41 0.05
CA ASN A 366 7.48 -21.71 0.19
C ASN A 366 6.72 -21.82 1.51
N SER A 367 7.32 -21.39 2.62
CA SER A 367 6.67 -21.41 3.92
C SER A 367 5.47 -20.46 3.98
N VAL A 368 5.59 -19.23 3.48
CA VAL A 368 4.45 -18.30 3.40
C VAL A 368 3.31 -18.88 2.57
N ARG A 369 3.62 -19.50 1.42
CA ARG A 369 2.61 -20.16 0.58
C ARG A 369 1.92 -21.30 1.31
N GLU A 370 2.65 -22.11 2.06
CA GLU A 370 2.09 -23.21 2.83
C GLU A 370 1.12 -22.70 3.90
N HIS A 371 1.56 -21.75 4.72
CA HIS A 371 0.72 -21.19 5.80
C HIS A 371 -0.48 -20.44 5.24
N TYR A 372 -0.28 -19.55 4.26
CA TYR A 372 -1.38 -18.80 3.65
C TYR A 372 -2.38 -19.73 2.94
N GLY A 373 -1.89 -20.84 2.37
CA GLY A 373 -2.70 -21.84 1.70
C GLY A 373 -3.74 -22.53 2.59
N LYS A 374 -3.49 -22.61 3.90
CA LYS A 374 -4.41 -23.22 4.89
C LYS A 374 -5.72 -22.43 5.06
N PHE A 375 -5.77 -21.16 4.62
CA PHE A 375 -6.94 -20.28 4.80
C PHE A 375 -7.92 -20.26 3.61
N GLY A 376 -7.69 -21.04 2.56
CA GLY A 376 -8.70 -21.21 1.51
C GLY A 376 -8.29 -22.18 0.42
N SER A 377 -7.07 -22.02 -0.09
CA SER A 377 -6.51 -22.91 -1.10
C SER A 377 -4.99 -22.80 -1.11
N GLN A 378 -4.30 -23.92 -1.30
CA GLN A 378 -2.82 -23.98 -1.46
C GLN A 378 -2.25 -23.12 -2.61
N TYR A 379 -3.12 -22.48 -3.40
CA TYR A 379 -2.78 -21.70 -4.58
C TYR A 379 -3.08 -20.21 -4.41
N LEU A 380 -2.68 -19.60 -3.29
CA LEU A 380 -2.88 -18.16 -3.06
C LEU A 380 -1.62 -17.31 -3.27
N ILE A 381 -0.45 -17.95 -3.42
CA ILE A 381 0.82 -17.32 -3.82
C ILE A 381 1.27 -17.93 -5.15
N GLU A 382 1.79 -17.12 -6.07
CA GLU A 382 2.40 -17.62 -7.31
C GLU A 382 3.55 -18.61 -7.01
N PRO A 383 3.76 -19.65 -7.84
CA PRO A 383 4.90 -20.52 -7.70
C PRO A 383 6.18 -19.73 -7.91
N ASN A 384 7.25 -20.21 -7.28
CA ASN A 384 8.56 -19.63 -7.50
C ASN A 384 8.95 -19.67 -8.99
N PRO A 385 9.59 -18.60 -9.49
CA PRO A 385 10.11 -18.61 -10.85
C PRO A 385 11.24 -19.64 -10.97
N ARG A 386 11.61 -19.99 -12.21
CA ARG A 386 12.79 -20.84 -12.47
C ARG A 386 14.09 -20.12 -12.10
N ASP A 387 14.11 -18.80 -12.33
CA ASP A 387 15.23 -17.89 -12.10
C ASP A 387 14.66 -16.49 -11.87
N GLY A 388 15.17 -15.78 -10.86
CA GLY A 388 14.80 -14.42 -10.48
C GLY A 388 15.64 -13.33 -11.14
N GLY A 389 16.76 -13.69 -11.76
CA GLY A 389 17.64 -12.75 -12.45
C GLY A 389 18.49 -11.86 -11.54
N LYS A 390 19.49 -11.21 -12.13
CA LYS A 390 20.37 -10.24 -11.45
C LYS A 390 19.96 -8.78 -11.65
N GLY A 391 18.84 -8.51 -12.32
CA GLY A 391 18.42 -7.16 -12.70
C GLY A 391 18.36 -6.19 -11.53
N PHE A 392 17.77 -6.62 -10.41
CA PHE A 392 17.63 -5.77 -9.21
C PHE A 392 18.98 -5.26 -8.69
N SER A 393 20.07 -6.03 -8.83
CA SER A 393 21.38 -5.69 -8.27
C SER A 393 22.00 -4.43 -8.90
N TYR A 394 21.51 -4.05 -10.09
CA TYR A 394 21.92 -2.85 -10.81
C TYR A 394 20.93 -1.69 -10.66
N ASN A 395 19.76 -1.94 -10.06
CA ASN A 395 18.74 -0.93 -9.83
C ASN A 395 19.03 -0.13 -8.54
N SER A 396 18.23 0.90 -8.30
CA SER A 396 18.31 1.75 -7.11
C SER A 396 17.05 1.56 -6.25
N SER A 397 16.77 0.33 -5.84
CA SER A 397 15.66 0.00 -4.93
C SER A 397 16.16 -0.28 -3.51
N LEU A 398 15.25 -0.40 -2.55
CA LEU A 398 15.64 -0.78 -1.19
C LEU A 398 16.33 -2.15 -1.18
N GLU A 399 15.80 -3.13 -1.90
CA GLU A 399 16.37 -4.48 -1.94
C GLU A 399 17.79 -4.45 -2.51
N SER A 400 18.02 -3.67 -3.56
CA SER A 400 19.36 -3.52 -4.14
C SER A 400 20.32 -2.86 -3.16
N TRP A 401 19.85 -1.91 -2.34
CA TRP A 401 20.62 -1.33 -1.25
C TRP A 401 20.99 -2.37 -0.18
N TRP A 402 20.04 -3.21 0.26
CA TRP A 402 20.35 -4.30 1.20
C TRP A 402 21.37 -5.27 0.63
N TRP A 403 21.21 -5.67 -0.64
CA TRP A 403 22.14 -6.57 -1.30
C TRP A 403 23.56 -5.99 -1.42
N LYS A 404 23.70 -4.72 -1.80
CA LYS A 404 25.00 -4.04 -1.92
C LYS A 404 25.77 -3.98 -0.61
N ASN A 405 25.06 -3.92 0.53
CA ASN A 405 25.67 -3.72 1.85
C ASN A 405 25.83 -5.02 2.65
N PHE A 406 24.93 -6.00 2.47
CA PHE A 406 24.86 -7.19 3.32
C PHE A 406 24.86 -8.52 2.57
N HIS A 407 24.78 -8.47 1.23
CA HIS A 407 24.69 -9.66 0.39
C HIS A 407 23.61 -10.64 0.88
N ASP A 408 23.99 -11.90 1.13
CA ASP A 408 23.12 -12.98 1.59
C ASP A 408 22.92 -13.02 3.11
N GLN A 409 23.54 -12.11 3.87
CA GLN A 409 23.33 -11.99 5.32
C GLN A 409 21.96 -11.40 5.67
N VAL A 410 21.38 -10.59 4.76
CA VAL A 410 20.01 -10.08 4.86
C VAL A 410 19.21 -10.61 3.68
N THR A 411 18.16 -11.37 3.96
CA THR A 411 17.21 -11.78 2.92
C THR A 411 16.29 -10.62 2.61
N ALA A 412 16.65 -9.82 1.60
CA ALA A 412 15.83 -8.74 1.08
C ALA A 412 14.89 -9.25 -0.01
N ILE A 413 13.59 -9.02 0.15
CA ILE A 413 12.57 -9.53 -0.78
C ILE A 413 11.36 -8.61 -0.86
N THR A 414 10.81 -8.48 -2.06
CA THR A 414 9.56 -7.76 -2.31
C THR A 414 8.37 -8.73 -2.32
N LEU A 415 7.28 -8.39 -1.65
CA LEU A 415 5.96 -9.00 -1.83
C LEU A 415 5.07 -8.04 -2.64
N ASN A 416 4.42 -8.53 -3.69
CA ASN A 416 3.34 -7.83 -4.37
C ASN A 416 2.01 -8.54 -4.14
N THR A 417 1.07 -7.85 -3.51
CA THR A 417 -0.34 -8.29 -3.45
C THR A 417 -1.04 -7.98 -4.77
N THR A 418 -2.21 -8.57 -5.01
CA THR A 418 -3.10 -8.19 -6.11
C THR A 418 -4.33 -7.46 -5.56
N ASN A 419 -5.04 -6.72 -6.42
CA ASN A 419 -6.13 -5.84 -5.98
C ASN A 419 -7.55 -6.28 -6.41
N ASP A 420 -7.63 -7.18 -7.39
CA ASP A 420 -8.90 -7.70 -7.94
C ASP A 420 -9.05 -9.19 -7.59
N HIS A 421 -9.05 -10.09 -8.58
CA HIS A 421 -8.98 -11.53 -8.35
C HIS A 421 -7.56 -11.99 -7.98
N ALA A 422 -7.47 -13.10 -7.24
CA ALA A 422 -6.21 -13.72 -6.84
C ALA A 422 -6.04 -15.08 -7.53
N GLY A 423 -5.82 -15.06 -8.84
CA GLY A 423 -5.63 -16.30 -9.59
C GLY A 423 -6.93 -16.98 -9.99
N PHE A 424 -6.93 -18.30 -9.91
CA PHE A 424 -8.08 -19.14 -10.24
C PHE A 424 -9.04 -19.32 -9.05
N GLN A 425 -8.91 -18.51 -8.01
CA GLN A 425 -9.87 -18.52 -6.90
C GLN A 425 -11.19 -17.92 -7.36
N PRO A 426 -12.33 -18.47 -6.91
CA PRO A 426 -13.65 -17.90 -7.23
C PRO A 426 -13.88 -16.54 -6.55
N GLU A 427 -13.13 -16.24 -5.49
CA GLU A 427 -13.32 -15.06 -4.65
C GLU A 427 -12.28 -13.97 -4.91
N TYR A 428 -12.76 -12.73 -4.87
CA TYR A 428 -11.94 -11.52 -4.90
C TYR A 428 -10.93 -11.44 -3.74
N VAL A 429 -9.88 -10.65 -3.94
CA VAL A 429 -9.06 -10.14 -2.83
C VAL A 429 -9.91 -9.19 -1.98
N THR A 430 -9.78 -9.31 -0.67
CA THR A 430 -10.43 -8.46 0.33
C THR A 430 -9.40 -7.93 1.32
N PRO A 431 -9.68 -6.82 2.03
CA PRO A 431 -8.83 -6.33 3.11
C PRO A 431 -8.50 -7.41 4.15
N ASP A 432 -9.47 -8.26 4.51
CA ASP A 432 -9.26 -9.31 5.52
C ASP A 432 -8.31 -10.42 5.03
N ARG A 433 -8.41 -10.81 3.75
CA ARG A 433 -7.44 -11.73 3.14
C ARG A 433 -6.02 -11.15 3.17
N LEU A 434 -5.88 -9.85 2.88
CA LEU A 434 -4.59 -9.17 2.92
C LEU A 434 -4.03 -9.09 4.35
N ARG A 435 -4.87 -8.86 5.36
CA ARG A 435 -4.43 -8.92 6.77
C ARG A 435 -3.94 -10.32 7.15
N LYS A 436 -4.64 -11.38 6.71
CA LYS A 436 -4.23 -12.78 6.95
C LYS A 436 -2.93 -13.14 6.25
N LEU A 437 -2.66 -12.57 5.08
CA LEU A 437 -1.34 -12.67 4.43
C LEU A 437 -0.24 -12.09 5.33
N GLY A 438 -0.54 -11.05 6.11
CA GLY A 438 0.35 -10.53 7.14
C GLY A 438 0.74 -11.57 8.19
N GLY A 439 -0.23 -12.30 8.75
CA GLY A 439 0.05 -13.42 9.66
C GLY A 439 0.86 -14.54 9.01
N ALA A 440 0.59 -14.85 7.73
CA ALA A 440 1.31 -15.89 7.01
C ALA A 440 2.78 -15.50 6.74
N LEU A 441 3.07 -14.22 6.55
CA LEU A 441 4.45 -13.71 6.51
C LEU A 441 5.18 -13.97 7.83
N MET A 442 4.49 -13.78 8.96
CA MET A 442 5.07 -13.97 10.29
C MET A 442 5.35 -15.45 10.58
N LEU A 443 4.40 -16.35 10.31
CA LEU A 443 4.66 -17.80 10.36
C LEU A 443 5.79 -18.21 9.41
N GLY A 444 5.83 -17.61 8.21
CA GLY A 444 6.92 -17.79 7.25
C GLY A 444 8.30 -17.42 7.81
N ILE A 445 8.38 -16.37 8.63
CA ILE A 445 9.62 -15.93 9.29
C ILE A 445 10.09 -16.93 10.34
N LEU A 446 9.17 -17.50 11.14
CA LEU A 446 9.52 -18.53 12.13
C LEU A 446 10.20 -19.71 11.44
N GLU A 447 9.52 -20.30 10.45
CA GLU A 447 9.99 -21.50 9.76
C GLU A 447 11.27 -21.22 8.95
N TYR A 448 11.35 -20.07 8.27
CA TYR A 448 12.57 -19.63 7.58
C TYR A 448 13.79 -19.59 8.50
N ASN A 449 13.59 -19.24 9.78
CA ASN A 449 14.62 -19.20 10.82
C ASN A 449 14.73 -20.50 11.64
N HIS A 450 14.07 -21.58 11.23
CA HIS A 450 14.05 -22.88 11.92
C HIS A 450 13.47 -22.81 13.35
N LEU A 451 12.54 -21.89 13.57
CA LEU A 451 11.75 -21.82 14.80
C LEU A 451 10.43 -22.58 14.60
N PRO A 452 9.91 -23.26 15.64
CA PRO A 452 8.66 -24.01 15.54
C PRO A 452 7.46 -23.07 15.38
N THR A 453 6.44 -23.54 14.67
CA THR A 453 5.10 -22.95 14.72
C THR A 453 4.21 -23.77 15.66
N ILE A 454 3.56 -23.10 16.60
CA ILE A 454 2.82 -23.65 17.73
C ILE A 454 1.33 -23.71 17.39
N ASP A 455 0.71 -22.57 17.12
CA ASP A 455 -0.74 -22.46 16.93
C ASP A 455 -1.11 -22.55 15.45
N ASN A 456 -0.22 -22.11 14.56
CA ASN A 456 -0.43 -21.96 13.11
C ASN A 456 -1.66 -21.08 12.77
N SER A 457 -2.10 -20.23 13.70
CA SER A 457 -3.23 -19.32 13.50
C SER A 457 -2.82 -18.16 12.60
N LEU A 458 -3.68 -17.84 11.64
CA LEU A 458 -3.58 -16.63 10.83
C LEU A 458 -4.57 -15.55 11.26
N GLU A 459 -5.47 -15.86 12.19
CA GLU A 459 -6.44 -14.89 12.68
C GLU A 459 -5.70 -13.89 13.57
N PRO A 460 -5.72 -12.58 13.26
CA PRO A 460 -5.35 -11.58 14.24
C PRO A 460 -6.43 -11.53 15.33
N ALA A 461 -6.06 -11.42 16.61
CA ALA A 461 -7.00 -11.14 17.71
C ALA A 461 -7.93 -9.96 17.41
N LEU A 462 -7.44 -9.00 16.63
CA LEU A 462 -8.27 -7.96 16.05
C LEU A 462 -8.87 -8.46 14.75
N THR A 463 -10.05 -9.06 14.82
CA THR A 463 -10.99 -8.95 13.70
C THR A 463 -11.25 -7.45 13.51
N VAL A 464 -10.50 -6.82 12.61
CA VAL A 464 -10.92 -5.56 12.00
C VAL A 464 -12.03 -5.90 11.01
N THR A 465 -13.08 -6.55 11.50
CA THR A 465 -14.35 -6.47 10.82
C THR A 465 -14.72 -4.99 10.90
N ASN A 466 -14.70 -4.31 9.76
CA ASN A 466 -15.35 -3.01 9.68
C ASN A 466 -16.86 -3.12 10.00
N SER A 467 -17.41 -4.35 10.09
CA SER A 467 -18.68 -4.64 10.75
C SER A 467 -18.52 -4.66 12.27
N ALA A 468 -18.66 -3.50 12.89
CA ALA A 468 -19.44 -3.45 14.12
C ALA A 468 -20.91 -3.41 13.69
N ASN A 469 -21.62 -4.52 13.90
CA ASN A 469 -23.07 -4.45 14.05
C ASN A 469 -23.32 -3.63 15.31
N ASP A 470 -23.82 -2.41 15.13
CA ASP A 470 -24.75 -1.71 16.01
C ASP A 470 -25.44 -0.60 15.21
#